data_AF-A0A925ZHS1-F1
#
_entry.id   AF-A0A925ZHS1-F1
#
_cell.length_a   1.000
_cell.length_b   1.000
_cell.length_c   1.000
_cell.angle_alpha   90.00
_cell.angle_beta   90.00
_cell.angle_gamma   90.00
#
_symmetry.space_group_name_H-M   'P 1'
#
loop_
_entity.id
_entity.type
_entity.pdbx_description
1 polymer ?
#
loop_
_entity_poly.entity_id
_entity_poly.type
_entity_poly.pdbx_seq_one_letter_code
_entity_poly.pdbx_strand_id
1 'polypeptide(L)'
;MKRFAATVYLTVLGIGVCVFVAEARPAYARKENKDCGFCHVRSGGGGERGFRGQFFGANGLSFGSFDEKREATIAGLSSGAEGRNSIPTISYSGNITGPASQQIQLASLRGPVILLFLGKSDEPSKAAVKSFAALAKAYGTQATLLGVALTEDAVNLTEELGGVLRVYPDPDSAAIKKFSAKQALDIAVVARLGDPLKTFEGFSRANIDAATKLIAVSQSTPIPTFELTQVPEKSLRGPKLSVGG
;
A
#
# COMPACT_ATOMS: atom_id res chain seq x y z
N MET A 1 56.30 49.79 -5.03
CA MET A 1 56.04 48.36 -4.76
C MET A 1 55.01 48.11 -3.65
N LYS A 2 55.06 48.78 -2.48
CA LYS A 2 54.11 48.54 -1.35
C LYS A 2 52.63 48.82 -1.64
N ARG A 3 52.31 49.75 -2.55
CA ARG A 3 50.91 50.09 -2.93
C ARG A 3 50.25 49.04 -3.83
N PHE A 4 51.03 48.34 -4.67
CA PHE A 4 50.51 47.29 -5.55
C PHE A 4 50.11 46.02 -4.78
N ALA A 5 50.85 45.68 -3.71
CA ALA A 5 50.54 44.53 -2.87
C ALA A 5 49.23 44.71 -2.08
N ALA A 6 48.96 45.93 -1.59
CA ALA A 6 47.73 46.24 -0.87
C ALA A 6 46.48 46.17 -1.76
N THR A 7 46.59 46.63 -3.01
CA THR A 7 45.49 46.54 -3.99
C THR A 7 45.18 45.09 -4.34
N VAL A 8 46.19 44.26 -4.62
CA VAL A 8 45.96 42.83 -4.92
C VAL A 8 45.33 42.08 -3.74
N TYR A 9 45.75 42.38 -2.50
CA TYR A 9 45.19 41.75 -1.31
C TYR A 9 43.71 42.10 -1.09
N LEU A 10 43.32 43.37 -1.31
CA LEU A 10 41.92 43.80 -1.22
C LEU A 10 41.05 43.21 -2.34
N THR A 11 41.57 43.05 -3.55
CA THR A 11 40.81 42.44 -4.65
C THR A 11 40.57 40.94 -4.41
N VAL A 12 41.54 40.21 -3.84
CA VAL A 12 41.36 38.78 -3.50
C VAL A 12 40.35 38.62 -2.35
N LEU A 13 40.36 39.50 -1.35
CA LEU A 13 39.38 39.45 -0.25
C LEU A 13 37.96 39.78 -0.72
N GLY A 14 37.81 40.68 -1.68
CA GLY A 14 36.50 41.06 -2.25
C GLY A 14 35.84 39.96 -3.09
N ILE A 15 36.61 39.07 -3.70
CA ILE A 15 36.08 37.96 -4.53
C ILE A 15 35.68 36.74 -3.67
N GLY A 16 36.21 36.61 -2.45
CA GLY A 16 35.97 35.46 -1.57
C GLY A 16 34.57 35.37 -0.93
N VAL A 17 33.77 36.44 -0.94
CA VAL A 17 32.51 36.51 -0.17
C VAL A 17 31.27 36.06 -0.96
N CYS A 18 31.41 35.72 -2.25
CA CYS A 18 30.27 35.35 -3.12
C CYS A 18 30.28 33.88 -3.54
N VAL A 19 30.82 32.97 -2.73
CA VAL A 19 30.61 31.52 -2.95
C VAL A 19 29.21 31.17 -2.44
N PHE A 20 28.19 31.59 -3.20
CA PHE A 20 26.84 31.06 -3.01
C PHE A 20 26.91 29.59 -3.37
N VAL A 21 26.86 28.72 -2.36
CA VAL A 21 26.65 27.30 -2.57
C VAL A 21 25.35 27.19 -3.34
N ALA A 22 25.43 26.84 -4.62
CA ALA A 22 24.27 26.54 -5.43
C ALA A 22 23.68 25.23 -4.91
N GLU A 23 22.96 25.30 -3.80
CA GLU A 23 22.05 24.25 -3.36
C GLU A 23 20.87 24.26 -4.35
N ALA A 24 21.10 23.66 -5.52
CA ALA A 24 20.06 23.37 -6.49
C ALA A 24 19.15 22.27 -5.91
N ARG A 25 18.36 22.63 -4.88
CA ARG A 25 17.32 21.78 -4.34
C ARG A 25 16.25 21.66 -5.43
N PRO A 26 15.92 20.44 -5.89
CA PRO A 26 14.84 20.26 -6.84
C PRO A 26 13.55 20.86 -6.28
N ALA A 27 12.62 21.26 -7.15
CA ALA A 27 11.40 21.97 -6.75
C ALA A 27 10.62 21.27 -5.60
N TYR A 28 10.66 19.93 -5.55
CA TYR A 28 10.02 19.16 -4.51
C TYR A 28 10.69 19.28 -3.12
N ALA A 29 12.03 19.33 -3.05
CA ALA A 29 12.76 19.45 -1.78
C ALA A 29 12.51 20.82 -1.13
N ARG A 30 12.30 21.85 -1.97
CA ARG A 30 11.88 23.18 -1.53
C ARG A 30 10.43 23.19 -1.04
N LYS A 31 9.52 22.49 -1.74
CA LYS A 31 8.10 22.41 -1.37
C LYS A 31 7.88 21.72 -0.01
N GLU A 32 8.54 20.59 0.21
CA GLU A 32 8.32 19.75 1.40
C GLU A 32 9.30 20.07 2.54
N ASN A 33 10.26 20.97 2.31
CA ASN A 33 11.34 21.33 3.22
C ASN A 33 12.08 20.09 3.78
N LYS A 34 12.44 19.16 2.90
CA LYS A 34 13.18 17.94 3.22
C LYS A 34 14.51 17.90 2.48
N ASP A 35 15.53 17.38 3.13
CA ASP A 35 16.83 17.18 2.52
C ASP A 35 16.78 16.09 1.45
N CYS A 36 17.68 16.16 0.46
CA CYS A 36 17.72 15.20 -0.64
C CYS A 36 17.86 13.73 -0.17
N GLY A 37 18.61 13.51 0.92
CA GLY A 37 18.77 12.20 1.56
C GLY A 37 17.51 11.63 2.19
N PHE A 38 16.46 12.44 2.38
CA PHE A 38 15.18 11.95 2.87
C PHE A 38 14.52 11.03 1.84
N CYS A 39 14.59 11.40 0.55
CA CYS A 39 14.00 10.63 -0.56
C CYS A 39 14.99 9.65 -1.21
N HIS A 40 16.28 9.99 -1.22
CA HIS A 40 17.30 9.25 -1.94
C HIS A 40 18.21 8.47 -1.00
N VAL A 41 18.69 7.33 -1.50
CA VAL A 41 19.68 6.48 -0.82
C VAL A 41 21.01 7.23 -0.62
N ARG A 42 21.30 8.23 -1.48
CA ARG A 42 22.48 9.08 -1.40
C ARG A 42 22.07 10.45 -0.83
N SER A 43 22.79 10.92 0.19
CA SER A 43 22.50 12.19 0.87
C SER A 43 22.63 13.41 -0.03
N GLY A 44 23.57 13.39 -0.99
CA GLY A 44 23.75 14.45 -2.00
C GLY A 44 22.64 14.54 -3.05
N GLY A 45 21.62 13.68 -2.97
CA GLY A 45 20.55 13.60 -3.95
C GLY A 45 20.93 12.84 -5.22
N GLY A 46 19.92 12.63 -6.07
CA GLY A 46 20.07 11.81 -7.28
C GLY A 46 20.26 10.33 -7.00
N GLY A 47 20.24 9.52 -8.06
CA GLY A 47 20.33 8.06 -7.96
C GLY A 47 19.07 7.41 -7.36
N GLU A 48 19.27 6.20 -6.85
CA GLU A 48 18.18 5.35 -6.36
C GLU A 48 17.40 5.99 -5.20
N ARG A 49 16.08 5.79 -5.23
CA ARG A 49 15.15 6.27 -4.19
C ARG A 49 15.00 5.22 -3.10
N GLY A 50 15.11 5.65 -1.85
CA GLY A 50 14.73 4.84 -0.70
C GLY A 50 13.21 4.73 -0.57
N PHE A 51 12.71 4.03 0.45
CA PHE A 51 11.27 3.81 0.61
C PHE A 51 10.48 5.12 0.68
N ARG A 52 10.96 6.17 1.35
CA ARG A 52 10.30 7.49 1.37
C ARG A 52 10.23 8.12 -0.01
N GLY A 53 11.30 8.03 -0.81
CA GLY A 53 11.31 8.57 -2.17
C GLY A 53 10.39 7.80 -3.12
N GLN A 54 10.24 6.49 -2.90
CA GLN A 54 9.26 5.66 -3.60
C GLN A 54 7.84 6.04 -3.19
N PHE A 55 7.58 6.25 -1.89
CA PHE A 55 6.30 6.80 -1.40
C PHE A 55 5.99 8.14 -2.05
N PHE A 56 6.93 9.06 -2.02
CA PHE A 56 6.77 10.40 -2.56
C PHE A 56 6.45 10.39 -4.06
N GLY A 57 7.19 9.58 -4.82
CA GLY A 57 6.95 9.40 -6.26
C GLY A 57 5.55 8.85 -6.54
N ALA A 58 5.06 7.98 -5.67
CA ALA A 58 3.77 7.36 -5.81
C ALA A 58 2.61 8.31 -5.40
N ASN A 59 2.72 9.03 -4.28
CA ASN A 59 1.62 9.88 -3.76
C ASN A 59 1.68 11.31 -4.30
N GLY A 60 1.75 11.45 -5.62
CA GLY A 60 1.62 12.76 -6.29
C GLY A 60 2.69 13.78 -5.89
N LEU A 61 3.91 13.32 -5.55
CA LEU A 61 4.99 14.18 -5.08
C LEU A 61 4.58 14.96 -3.82
N SER A 62 3.98 14.27 -2.86
CA SER A 62 3.66 14.79 -1.53
C SER A 62 3.94 13.77 -0.43
N PHE A 63 4.31 14.27 0.76
CA PHE A 63 4.38 13.49 1.99
C PHE A 63 3.14 13.67 2.89
N GLY A 64 2.07 14.30 2.41
CA GLY A 64 0.91 14.67 3.25
C GLY A 64 0.28 13.51 4.04
N SER A 65 0.39 12.28 3.52
CA SER A 65 -0.12 11.05 4.14
C SER A 65 0.98 10.08 4.58
N PHE A 66 2.23 10.53 4.58
CA PHE A 66 3.37 9.67 4.90
C PHE A 66 3.46 9.42 6.41
N ASP A 67 3.20 8.18 6.82
CA ASP A 67 3.49 7.71 8.18
C ASP A 67 4.79 6.90 8.17
N GLU A 68 5.83 7.48 8.75
CA GLU A 68 7.18 6.93 8.78
C GLU A 68 7.23 5.48 9.32
N LYS A 69 6.55 5.22 10.43
CA LYS A 69 6.62 3.92 11.11
C LYS A 69 5.91 2.85 10.28
N ARG A 70 4.73 3.18 9.76
CA ARG A 70 3.94 2.33 8.88
C ARG A 70 4.68 2.03 7.59
N GLU A 71 5.14 3.05 6.89
CA GLU A 71 5.79 2.90 5.58
C GLU A 71 7.13 2.18 5.69
N ALA A 72 7.93 2.46 6.73
CA ALA A 72 9.16 1.70 6.99
C ALA A 72 8.86 0.21 7.23
N THR A 73 7.83 -0.09 8.02
CA THR A 73 7.40 -1.49 8.26
C THR A 73 6.97 -2.18 6.97
N ILE A 74 6.19 -1.49 6.11
CA ILE A 74 5.76 -2.01 4.80
C ILE A 74 6.94 -2.16 3.83
N ALA A 75 8.00 -1.37 4.00
CA ALA A 75 9.24 -1.50 3.24
C ALA A 75 10.21 -2.55 3.82
N GLY A 76 9.86 -3.18 4.95
CA GLY A 76 10.68 -4.17 5.64
C GLY A 76 11.89 -3.56 6.35
N LEU A 77 11.71 -2.33 6.86
CA LEU A 77 12.73 -1.49 7.48
C LEU A 77 12.31 -1.06 8.89
N SER A 78 13.30 -0.69 9.71
CA SER A 78 13.05 0.05 10.94
C SER A 78 12.67 1.50 10.64
N SER A 79 11.80 2.07 11.47
CA SER A 79 11.53 3.52 11.43
C SER A 79 12.83 4.32 11.56
N GLY A 80 12.97 5.40 10.79
CA GLY A 80 14.18 6.22 10.74
C GLY A 80 15.30 5.66 9.87
N ALA A 81 15.06 4.62 9.07
CA ALA A 81 16.09 4.08 8.18
C ALA A 81 16.49 5.11 7.11
N GLU A 82 17.79 5.37 6.95
CA GLU A 82 18.35 6.38 6.05
C GLU A 82 19.49 5.81 5.20
N GLY A 83 19.84 6.54 4.14
CA GLY A 83 20.94 6.16 3.25
C GLY A 83 20.71 4.78 2.62
N ARG A 84 21.73 3.92 2.62
CA ARG A 84 21.62 2.53 2.14
C ARG A 84 20.63 1.67 2.93
N ASN A 85 20.38 2.01 4.20
CA ASN A 85 19.42 1.29 5.02
C ASN A 85 17.98 1.67 4.67
N SER A 86 17.76 2.73 3.88
CA SER A 86 16.43 3.12 3.38
C SER A 86 15.99 2.35 2.13
N ILE A 87 16.83 1.45 1.60
CA ILE A 87 16.49 0.57 0.47
C ILE A 87 15.50 -0.48 0.97
N PRO A 88 14.28 -0.56 0.41
CA PRO A 88 13.30 -1.57 0.82
C PRO A 88 13.87 -2.99 0.71
N THR A 89 13.73 -3.79 1.76
CA THR A 89 14.11 -5.22 1.75
C THR A 89 12.98 -6.09 1.19
N ILE A 90 11.77 -5.54 1.17
CA ILE A 90 10.59 -6.11 0.51
C ILE A 90 10.11 -5.20 -0.62
N SER A 91 9.38 -5.78 -1.58
CA SER A 91 8.92 -5.06 -2.78
C SER A 91 7.97 -3.94 -2.39
N TYR A 92 8.48 -2.72 -2.31
CA TYR A 92 7.76 -1.55 -1.85
C TYR A 92 7.35 -0.70 -3.06
N SER A 93 6.08 -0.30 -3.13
CA SER A 93 5.55 0.48 -4.24
C SER A 93 4.80 1.71 -3.78
N GLY A 94 5.22 2.34 -2.67
CA GLY A 94 4.97 3.73 -2.33
C GLY A 94 3.54 4.26 -2.16
N ASN A 95 2.51 3.71 -2.78
CA ASN A 95 1.21 4.37 -2.92
C ASN A 95 0.15 3.74 -2.03
N ILE A 96 -0.58 4.55 -1.26
CA ILE A 96 -1.83 4.09 -0.62
C ILE A 96 -2.84 5.21 -0.30
N THR A 97 -2.67 6.45 -0.79
CA THR A 97 -3.70 7.49 -0.60
C THR A 97 -3.94 8.31 -1.88
N GLY A 98 -5.02 8.00 -2.61
CA GLY A 98 -5.57 8.86 -3.69
C GLY A 98 -5.75 8.17 -5.06
N PRO A 99 -6.76 8.59 -5.87
CA PRO A 99 -7.24 7.84 -7.02
C PRO A 99 -6.39 8.12 -8.28
N ALA A 100 -5.38 7.31 -8.57
CA ALA A 100 -4.83 7.04 -9.93
C ALA A 100 -3.61 6.09 -9.95
N SER A 101 -3.37 5.28 -8.92
CA SER A 101 -2.27 4.29 -8.88
C SER A 101 -2.72 2.92 -8.38
N GLN A 102 -4.01 2.66 -8.53
CA GLN A 102 -4.84 1.61 -7.93
C GLN A 102 -4.45 0.16 -8.29
N GLN A 103 -3.26 -0.07 -8.84
CA GLN A 103 -2.78 -1.39 -9.19
C GLN A 103 -1.80 -1.90 -8.14
N ILE A 104 -2.32 -2.51 -7.08
CA ILE A 104 -1.49 -3.44 -6.31
C ILE A 104 -1.21 -4.64 -7.19
N GLN A 105 0.05 -4.83 -7.53
CA GLN A 105 0.52 -6.11 -8.01
C GLN A 105 0.42 -7.09 -6.84
N LEU A 106 -0.55 -7.99 -6.84
CA LEU A 106 -0.70 -8.98 -5.75
C LEU A 106 0.59 -9.78 -5.51
N ALA A 107 1.43 -9.93 -6.54
CA ALA A 107 2.77 -10.51 -6.45
C ALA A 107 3.71 -9.78 -5.48
N SER A 108 3.51 -8.49 -5.22
CA SER A 108 4.34 -7.72 -4.27
C SER A 108 4.01 -8.03 -2.81
N LEU A 109 2.85 -8.63 -2.52
CA LEU A 109 2.39 -8.93 -1.16
C LEU A 109 3.08 -10.14 -0.52
N ARG A 110 3.92 -10.86 -1.28
CA ARG A 110 4.81 -11.96 -0.82
C ARG A 110 4.12 -12.99 0.10
N GLY A 111 2.83 -13.25 -0.11
CA GLY A 111 2.00 -14.11 0.73
C GLY A 111 0.70 -14.49 0.03
N PRO A 112 -0.02 -15.54 0.49
CA PRO A 112 -1.37 -15.82 0.01
C PRO A 112 -2.29 -14.62 0.28
N VAL A 113 -3.23 -14.39 -0.64
CA VAL A 113 -4.20 -13.31 -0.51
C VAL A 113 -5.62 -13.87 -0.56
N ILE A 114 -6.47 -13.40 0.34
CA ILE A 114 -7.93 -13.56 0.21
C ILE A 114 -8.52 -12.19 -0.11
N LEU A 115 -9.27 -12.13 -1.19
CA LEU A 115 -10.01 -10.95 -1.64
C LEU A 115 -11.48 -11.10 -1.25
N LEU A 116 -12.08 -10.02 -0.75
CA LEU A 116 -13.52 -9.86 -0.57
C LEU A 116 -14.02 -8.77 -1.52
N PHE A 117 -14.92 -9.10 -2.44
CA PHE A 117 -15.51 -8.10 -3.33
C PHE A 117 -16.63 -7.35 -2.63
N LEU A 118 -16.65 -6.03 -2.73
CA LEU A 118 -17.59 -5.13 -2.06
C LEU A 118 -18.38 -4.33 -3.10
N GLY A 119 -19.70 -4.31 -2.94
CA GLY A 119 -20.62 -3.66 -3.88
C GLY A 119 -21.03 -2.27 -3.43
N LYS A 120 -21.63 -2.16 -2.24
CA LYS A 120 -22.15 -0.92 -1.65
C LYS A 120 -21.98 -0.96 -0.13
N SER A 121 -22.08 0.20 0.52
CA SER A 121 -22.04 0.30 1.99
C SER A 121 -23.38 -0.06 2.65
N ASP A 122 -23.82 -1.33 2.50
CA ASP A 122 -25.03 -1.86 3.14
C ASP A 122 -24.72 -2.68 4.41
N GLU A 123 -25.74 -2.94 5.24
CA GLU A 123 -25.59 -3.70 6.49
C GLU A 123 -24.98 -5.10 6.31
N PRO A 124 -25.38 -5.89 5.29
CA PRO A 124 -24.71 -7.16 4.97
C PRO A 124 -23.21 -6.99 4.69
N SER A 125 -22.83 -5.95 3.94
CA SER A 125 -21.43 -5.67 3.62
C SER A 125 -20.65 -5.24 4.86
N LYS A 126 -21.21 -4.40 5.73
CA LYS A 126 -20.58 -4.03 7.02
C LYS A 126 -20.34 -5.24 7.90
N ALA A 127 -21.33 -6.13 8.04
CA ALA A 127 -21.20 -7.35 8.83
C ALA A 127 -20.13 -8.31 8.26
N ALA A 128 -20.10 -8.46 6.93
CA ALA A 128 -19.09 -9.26 6.24
C ALA A 128 -17.69 -8.67 6.43
N VAL A 129 -17.53 -7.36 6.23
CA VAL A 129 -16.27 -6.62 6.39
C VAL A 129 -15.73 -6.72 7.82
N LYS A 130 -16.58 -6.60 8.84
CA LYS A 130 -16.18 -6.78 10.24
C LYS A 130 -15.67 -8.19 10.53
N SER A 131 -16.38 -9.21 10.05
CA SER A 131 -15.97 -10.60 10.19
C SER A 131 -14.68 -10.90 9.43
N PHE A 132 -14.54 -10.34 8.24
CA PHE A 132 -13.35 -10.48 7.40
C PHE A 132 -12.13 -9.78 8.00
N ALA A 133 -12.31 -8.62 8.64
CA ALA A 133 -11.26 -7.93 9.39
C ALA A 133 -10.80 -8.72 10.62
N ALA A 134 -11.73 -9.37 11.33
CA ALA A 134 -11.39 -10.26 12.43
C ALA A 134 -10.57 -11.48 11.94
N LEU A 135 -10.93 -12.06 10.78
CA LEU A 135 -10.13 -13.09 10.13
C LEU A 135 -8.74 -12.57 9.71
N ALA A 136 -8.66 -11.33 9.20
CA ALA A 136 -7.40 -10.71 8.81
C ALA A 136 -6.45 -10.56 10.01
N LYS A 137 -6.99 -10.11 11.14
CA LYS A 137 -6.27 -10.04 12.42
C LYS A 137 -5.78 -11.42 12.88
N ALA A 138 -6.60 -12.46 12.70
CA ALA A 138 -6.24 -13.82 13.10
C ALA A 138 -5.10 -14.41 12.24
N TYR A 139 -5.05 -14.09 10.94
CA TYR A 139 -3.93 -14.46 10.07
C TYR A 139 -2.65 -13.66 10.34
N GLY A 140 -2.77 -12.40 10.77
CA GLY A 140 -1.61 -11.53 10.99
C GLY A 140 -0.77 -11.39 9.72
N THR A 141 0.49 -11.85 9.76
CA THR A 141 1.43 -11.76 8.64
C THR A 141 1.45 -13.01 7.75
N GLN A 142 0.66 -14.03 8.06
CA GLN A 142 0.69 -15.31 7.35
C GLN A 142 -0.11 -15.29 6.04
N ALA A 143 -1.16 -14.46 5.97
CA ALA A 143 -1.94 -14.21 4.77
C ALA A 143 -2.40 -12.75 4.76
N THR A 144 -2.54 -12.19 3.56
CA THR A 144 -3.07 -10.83 3.41
C THR A 144 -4.55 -10.89 3.03
N LEU A 145 -5.40 -10.19 3.77
CA LEU A 145 -6.82 -10.07 3.45
C LEU A 145 -7.09 -8.67 2.92
N LEU A 146 -7.72 -8.58 1.76
CA LEU A 146 -8.03 -7.31 1.09
C LEU A 146 -9.50 -7.27 0.68
N GLY A 147 -10.10 -6.09 0.74
CA GLY A 147 -11.34 -5.81 0.05
C GLY A 147 -11.09 -5.20 -1.33
N VAL A 148 -12.01 -5.44 -2.26
CA VAL A 148 -12.03 -4.83 -3.59
C VAL A 148 -13.39 -4.18 -3.78
N ALA A 149 -13.44 -2.85 -3.89
CA ALA A 149 -14.67 -2.07 -3.93
C ALA A 149 -14.96 -1.51 -5.32
N LEU A 150 -16.19 -1.68 -5.80
CA LEU A 150 -16.64 -1.05 -7.06
C LEU A 150 -16.91 0.44 -6.94
N THR A 151 -17.26 0.90 -5.76
CA THR A 151 -17.80 2.23 -5.53
C THR A 151 -17.04 2.91 -4.38
N GLU A 152 -16.99 4.25 -4.41
CA GLU A 152 -16.30 5.02 -3.38
C GLU A 152 -16.92 4.82 -1.99
N ASP A 153 -18.24 4.65 -1.88
CA ASP A 153 -18.91 4.36 -0.61
C ASP A 153 -18.46 3.03 0.00
N ALA A 154 -18.15 2.03 -0.83
CA ALA A 154 -17.63 0.76 -0.37
C ALA A 154 -16.16 0.83 0.08
N VAL A 155 -15.37 1.80 -0.41
CA VAL A 155 -14.00 2.04 0.08
C VAL A 155 -14.03 2.51 1.54
N ASN A 156 -15.00 3.35 1.89
CA ASN A 156 -15.12 3.94 3.22
C ASN A 156 -15.63 2.95 4.29
N LEU A 157 -16.03 1.73 3.91
CA LEU A 157 -16.42 0.66 4.86
C LEU A 157 -15.31 0.28 5.85
N THR A 158 -14.06 0.67 5.60
CA THR A 158 -12.91 0.34 6.45
C THR A 158 -12.48 1.44 7.41
N GLU A 159 -13.09 2.63 7.36
CA GLU A 159 -12.75 3.73 8.27
C GLU A 159 -12.93 3.31 9.75
N GLU A 160 -13.99 2.55 10.04
CA GLU A 160 -14.30 2.05 11.38
C GLU A 160 -13.38 0.91 11.84
N LEU A 161 -12.60 0.30 10.93
CA LEU A 161 -11.79 -0.90 11.21
C LEU A 161 -10.31 -0.59 11.52
N GLY A 162 -9.93 0.69 11.59
CA GLY A 162 -8.59 1.09 12.04
C GLY A 162 -7.44 0.53 11.19
N GLY A 163 -7.67 0.27 9.89
CA GLY A 163 -6.64 -0.17 8.95
C GLY A 163 -6.27 -1.66 9.00
N VAL A 164 -7.01 -2.49 9.75
CA VAL A 164 -6.81 -3.96 9.79
C VAL A 164 -7.09 -4.59 8.43
N LEU A 165 -8.12 -4.10 7.73
CA LEU A 165 -8.48 -4.51 6.39
C LEU A 165 -8.24 -3.35 5.43
N ARG A 166 -7.58 -3.62 4.31
CA ARG A 166 -7.40 -2.62 3.24
C ARG A 166 -8.41 -2.87 2.15
N VAL A 167 -9.12 -1.84 1.72
CA VAL A 167 -10.04 -1.91 0.57
C VAL A 167 -9.46 -1.12 -0.58
N TYR A 168 -9.42 -1.75 -1.76
CA TYR A 168 -8.93 -1.14 -2.98
C TYR A 168 -10.10 -0.87 -3.94
N PRO A 169 -10.21 0.35 -4.49
CA PRO A 169 -11.16 0.62 -5.55
C PRO A 169 -10.80 -0.18 -6.83
N ASP A 170 -11.82 -0.67 -7.54
CA ASP A 170 -11.75 -1.34 -8.85
C ASP A 170 -12.77 -0.71 -9.82
N PRO A 171 -12.59 0.58 -10.18
CA PRO A 171 -13.56 1.34 -10.96
C PRO A 171 -13.79 0.73 -12.36
N ASP A 172 -12.76 0.10 -12.93
CA ASP A 172 -12.80 -0.53 -14.26
C ASP A 172 -13.24 -2.00 -14.22
N SER A 173 -13.60 -2.52 -13.03
CA SER A 173 -13.94 -3.92 -12.81
C SER A 173 -12.84 -4.90 -13.27
N ALA A 174 -11.58 -4.48 -13.29
CA ALA A 174 -10.47 -5.27 -13.79
C ALA A 174 -10.17 -6.46 -12.88
N ALA A 175 -10.21 -6.26 -11.56
CA ALA A 175 -10.04 -7.35 -10.60
C ALA A 175 -11.25 -8.28 -10.65
N ILE A 176 -12.47 -7.74 -10.74
CA ILE A 176 -13.71 -8.53 -10.85
C ILE A 176 -13.66 -9.46 -12.06
N LYS A 177 -13.26 -8.93 -13.24
CA LYS A 177 -13.03 -9.72 -14.46
C LYS A 177 -11.96 -10.79 -14.23
N LYS A 178 -10.79 -10.40 -13.71
CA LYS A 178 -9.64 -11.31 -13.50
C LYS A 178 -9.99 -12.49 -12.57
N PHE A 179 -10.72 -12.22 -11.50
CA PHE A 179 -11.09 -13.23 -10.50
C PHE A 179 -12.46 -13.86 -10.75
N SER A 180 -13.11 -13.54 -11.87
CA SER A 180 -14.44 -14.06 -12.22
C SER A 180 -15.48 -13.89 -11.10
N ALA A 181 -15.38 -12.79 -10.33
CA ALA A 181 -16.36 -12.45 -9.31
C ALA A 181 -17.65 -11.99 -9.99
N LYS A 182 -18.79 -12.52 -9.53
CA LYS A 182 -20.11 -12.24 -10.14
C LYS A 182 -20.95 -11.34 -9.27
N GLN A 183 -20.79 -11.42 -7.97
CA GLN A 183 -21.63 -10.72 -6.99
C GLN A 183 -20.76 -10.11 -5.90
N ALA A 184 -21.25 -9.01 -5.33
CA ALA A 184 -20.65 -8.49 -4.11
C ALA A 184 -20.70 -9.57 -3.02
N LEU A 185 -19.71 -9.55 -2.15
CA LEU A 185 -19.43 -10.54 -1.12
C LEU A 185 -18.87 -11.87 -1.62
N ASP A 186 -18.58 -12.00 -2.92
CA ASP A 186 -17.75 -13.10 -3.42
C ASP A 186 -16.34 -13.04 -2.80
N ILE A 187 -15.74 -14.21 -2.61
CA ILE A 187 -14.42 -14.36 -2.00
C ILE A 187 -13.49 -15.00 -3.03
N ALA A 188 -12.38 -14.34 -3.38
CA ALA A 188 -11.35 -14.95 -4.21
C ALA A 188 -10.10 -15.28 -3.41
N VAL A 189 -9.51 -16.43 -3.67
CA VAL A 189 -8.26 -16.90 -3.07
C VAL A 189 -7.18 -16.83 -4.13
N VAL A 190 -6.05 -16.23 -3.77
CA VAL A 190 -4.92 -15.96 -4.67
C VAL A 190 -3.64 -16.52 -4.06
N ALA A 191 -2.85 -17.20 -4.89
CA ALA A 191 -1.56 -17.76 -4.50
C ALA A 191 -0.52 -16.66 -4.23
N ARG A 192 0.62 -17.03 -3.65
CA ARG A 192 1.73 -16.11 -3.33
C ARG A 192 2.26 -15.30 -4.51
N LEU A 193 2.14 -15.82 -5.73
CA LEU A 193 2.61 -15.16 -6.96
C LEU A 193 1.54 -14.31 -7.65
N GLY A 194 0.34 -14.19 -7.05
CA GLY A 194 -0.77 -13.43 -7.63
C GLY A 194 -1.66 -14.23 -8.58
N ASP A 195 -1.47 -15.54 -8.69
CA ASP A 195 -2.29 -16.44 -9.50
C ASP A 195 -3.63 -16.74 -8.81
N PRO A 196 -4.77 -16.61 -9.50
CA PRO A 196 -6.07 -16.96 -8.93
C PRO A 196 -6.15 -18.47 -8.69
N LEU A 197 -6.50 -18.88 -7.47
CA LEU A 197 -6.72 -20.28 -7.13
C LEU A 197 -8.20 -20.65 -7.28
N LYS A 198 -9.09 -19.90 -6.62
CA LYS A 198 -10.53 -20.15 -6.66
C LYS A 198 -11.33 -18.93 -6.20
N THR A 199 -12.52 -18.77 -6.78
CA THR A 199 -13.52 -17.80 -6.32
C THR A 199 -14.74 -18.55 -5.79
N PHE A 200 -15.21 -18.13 -4.62
CA PHE A 200 -16.37 -18.66 -3.92
C PHE A 200 -17.51 -17.64 -4.01
N GLU A 201 -18.70 -18.10 -4.38
CA GLU A 201 -19.86 -17.22 -4.53
C GLU A 201 -20.49 -16.91 -3.16
N GLY A 202 -20.47 -15.63 -2.78
CA GLY A 202 -20.99 -15.06 -1.55
C GLY A 202 -20.17 -15.30 -0.27
N PHE A 203 -20.55 -14.59 0.79
CA PHE A 203 -19.88 -14.63 2.10
C PHE A 203 -20.65 -15.52 3.07
N SER A 204 -20.04 -16.63 3.46
CA SER A 204 -20.62 -17.62 4.38
C SER A 204 -19.54 -18.31 5.21
N ARG A 205 -19.95 -18.95 6.31
CA ARG A 205 -19.07 -19.81 7.11
C ARG A 205 -18.41 -20.89 6.27
N ALA A 206 -19.18 -21.55 5.41
CA ALA A 206 -18.67 -22.62 4.55
C ALA A 206 -17.63 -22.12 3.54
N ASN A 207 -17.86 -20.96 2.92
CA ASN A 207 -16.91 -20.39 1.96
C ASN A 207 -15.64 -19.88 2.63
N ILE A 208 -15.73 -19.29 3.82
CA ILE A 208 -14.55 -18.85 4.59
C ILE A 208 -13.71 -20.07 5.05
N ASP A 209 -14.35 -21.11 5.57
CA ASP A 209 -13.67 -22.36 5.93
C ASP A 209 -13.01 -23.00 4.69
N ALA A 210 -13.69 -23.05 3.55
CA ALA A 210 -13.12 -23.57 2.31
C ALA A 210 -11.94 -22.72 1.80
N ALA A 211 -12.03 -21.39 1.88
CA ALA A 211 -10.96 -20.48 1.47
C ALA A 211 -9.71 -20.62 2.36
N THR A 212 -9.89 -20.69 3.68
CA THR A 212 -8.78 -20.85 4.64
C THR A 212 -8.09 -22.20 4.48
N LYS A 213 -8.86 -23.28 4.30
CA LYS A 213 -8.32 -24.62 3.98
C LYS A 213 -7.58 -24.65 2.66
N LEU A 214 -8.10 -23.98 1.62
CA LEU A 214 -7.44 -23.90 0.32
C LEU A 214 -6.06 -23.23 0.43
N ILE A 215 -5.95 -22.13 1.17
CA ILE A 215 -4.66 -21.49 1.45
C ILE A 215 -3.73 -22.42 2.23
N ALA A 216 -4.26 -23.13 3.22
CA ALA A 216 -3.44 -24.03 4.03
C ALA A 216 -2.81 -25.16 3.21
N VAL A 217 -3.62 -25.81 2.36
CA VAL A 217 -3.16 -26.90 1.48
C VAL A 217 -2.23 -26.37 0.39
N SER A 218 -2.60 -25.29 -0.29
CA SER A 218 -1.85 -24.84 -1.48
C SER A 218 -0.60 -24.02 -1.14
N GLN A 219 -0.56 -23.36 0.02
CA GLN A 219 0.50 -22.40 0.37
C GLN A 219 1.20 -22.73 1.70
N SER A 220 1.00 -23.92 2.26
CA SER A 220 1.61 -24.37 3.53
C SER A 220 1.46 -23.33 4.65
N THR A 221 0.29 -22.71 4.73
CA THR A 221 0.00 -21.61 5.66
C THR A 221 -0.95 -22.14 6.73
N PRO A 222 -0.63 -22.05 8.02
CA PRO A 222 -1.48 -22.62 9.06
C PRO A 222 -2.85 -21.94 9.07
N ILE A 223 -3.89 -22.72 9.39
CA ILE A 223 -5.25 -22.20 9.55
C ILE A 223 -5.29 -21.43 10.88
N PRO A 224 -5.68 -20.15 10.89
CA PRO A 224 -5.71 -19.37 12.12
C PRO A 224 -6.86 -19.83 13.01
N THR A 225 -6.71 -19.66 14.32
CA THR A 225 -7.83 -19.81 15.26
C THR A 225 -8.76 -18.62 15.10
N PHE A 226 -9.94 -18.85 14.53
CA PHE A 226 -10.92 -17.81 14.23
C PHE A 226 -12.33 -18.27 14.60
N GLU A 227 -13.05 -17.44 15.35
CA GLU A 227 -14.44 -17.74 15.73
C GLU A 227 -15.39 -17.50 14.57
N LEU A 228 -15.80 -18.59 13.92
CA LEU A 228 -16.76 -18.59 12.81
C LEU A 228 -18.20 -18.23 13.24
N THR A 229 -18.45 -17.96 14.52
CA THR A 229 -19.75 -17.55 15.06
C THR A 229 -20.18 -16.18 14.53
N GLN A 230 -19.21 -15.32 14.19
CA GLN A 230 -19.47 -14.00 13.61
C GLN A 230 -19.78 -14.06 12.11
N VAL A 231 -19.47 -15.19 11.45
CA VAL A 231 -19.74 -15.39 10.03
C VAL A 231 -21.13 -16.02 9.86
N PRO A 232 -21.97 -15.48 8.95
CA PRO A 232 -23.31 -16.01 8.71
C PRO A 232 -23.26 -17.46 8.20
N GLU A 233 -24.18 -18.29 8.69
CA GLU A 233 -24.29 -19.69 8.25
C GLU A 233 -24.75 -19.79 6.79
N LYS A 234 -25.73 -18.97 6.42
CA LYS A 234 -26.21 -18.85 5.05
C LYS A 234 -25.35 -17.85 4.29
N SER A 235 -25.16 -18.12 3.00
CA SER A 235 -24.43 -17.20 2.13
C SER A 235 -25.14 -15.88 2.01
N LEU A 236 -24.48 -14.82 2.48
CA LEU A 236 -24.81 -13.46 2.10
C LEU A 236 -24.28 -13.24 0.68
N ARG A 237 -25.16 -12.72 -0.17
CA ARG A 237 -24.84 -12.35 -1.55
C ARG A 237 -25.25 -10.90 -1.71
N GLY A 238 -24.33 -10.08 -2.17
CA GLY A 238 -24.62 -8.69 -2.48
C GLY A 238 -25.16 -8.53 -3.91
N PRO A 239 -25.32 -7.28 -4.37
CA PRO A 239 -25.74 -7.01 -5.74
C PRO A 239 -24.79 -7.64 -6.77
N LYS A 240 -25.33 -7.93 -7.96
CA LYS A 240 -24.51 -8.37 -9.10
C LYS A 240 -23.45 -7.31 -9.41
N LEU A 241 -22.21 -7.73 -9.53
CA LEU A 241 -21.12 -6.86 -9.98
C LEU A 241 -21.30 -6.74 -11.50
N SER A 242 -21.91 -5.65 -11.95
CA SER A 242 -22.05 -5.38 -13.38
C SER A 242 -20.69 -5.00 -13.91
N VAL A 243 -20.08 -5.90 -14.68
CA VAL A 243 -18.92 -5.59 -15.47
C VAL A 243 -19.40 -4.65 -16.58
N GLY A 244 -19.08 -3.36 -16.49
CA GLY A 244 -19.35 -2.41 -17.58
C GLY A 244 -18.81 -3.00 -18.89
N GLY A 245 -19.71 -3.18 -19.85
CA GLY A 245 -19.39 -3.70 -21.18
C GLY A 245 -18.59 -2.69 -22.00
#